data_AF-A0A2W4KJV2-F1
#
_entry.id   AF-A0A2W4KJV2-F1
#
_cell.length_a   1.000
_cell.length_b   1.000
_cell.length_c   1.000
_cell.angle_alpha   90.00
_cell.angle_beta   90.00
_cell.angle_gamma   90.00
#
_symmetry.space_group_name_H-M   'P 1'
#
loop_
_entity.id
_entity.type
_entity.pdbx_description
1 polymer ?
#
loop_
_entity_poly.entity_id
_entity_poly.type
_entity_poly.pdbx_seq_one_letter_code
_entity_poly.pdbx_strand_id
1 'polypeptide(L)'
;MPFMYESYDAAFAIALAIEKAGEATGPAIRSALRDVTNPPGEIILPGQWAKAVQLIRAGQDVQYVGASGPVDFDANGDVAVASIGIWTIRNGQIEFVGYEEARAEGF
;
A
#
# COMPACT_ATOMS: atom_id res chain seq x y z
N MET A 1 3.33 10.53 -15.74
CA MET A 1 1.91 10.78 -15.43
C MET A 1 1.77 10.76 -13.92
N PRO A 2 1.12 11.77 -13.30
CA PRO A 2 0.88 11.77 -11.87
C PRO A 2 -0.05 10.59 -11.47
N PHE A 3 0.08 10.11 -10.24
CA PHE A 3 -0.80 9.11 -9.60
C PHE A 3 -0.82 7.68 -10.18
N MET A 4 0.12 7.33 -11.07
CA MET A 4 0.18 5.98 -11.64
C MET A 4 0.54 4.91 -10.62
N TYR A 5 1.45 5.23 -9.69
CA TYR A 5 1.90 4.27 -8.68
C TYR A 5 0.78 3.99 -7.68
N GLU A 6 0.11 5.04 -7.24
CA GLU A 6 -1.00 5.04 -6.31
C GLU A 6 -2.21 4.29 -6.88
N SER A 7 -2.49 4.49 -8.19
CA SER A 7 -3.56 3.75 -8.88
C SER A 7 -3.24 2.27 -9.00
N TYR A 8 -1.98 1.91 -9.27
CA TYR A 8 -1.53 0.52 -9.31
C TYR A 8 -1.63 -0.12 -7.93
N ASP A 9 -1.15 0.56 -6.90
CA ASP A 9 -1.16 0.08 -5.52
C ASP A 9 -2.59 -0.15 -5.02
N ALA A 10 -3.51 0.78 -5.31
CA ALA A 10 -4.92 0.61 -4.99
C ALA A 10 -5.52 -0.63 -5.66
N ALA A 11 -5.26 -0.84 -6.96
CA ALA A 11 -5.75 -2.01 -7.67
C ALA A 11 -5.17 -3.32 -7.11
N PHE A 12 -3.88 -3.34 -6.79
CA PHE A 12 -3.22 -4.51 -6.23
C PHE A 12 -3.71 -4.84 -4.82
N ALA A 13 -3.84 -3.84 -3.95
CA ALA A 13 -4.37 -4.00 -2.59
C ALA A 13 -5.82 -4.52 -2.60
N ILE A 14 -6.68 -3.98 -3.46
CA ILE A 14 -8.06 -4.47 -3.62
C ILE A 14 -8.06 -5.92 -4.10
N ALA A 15 -7.21 -6.29 -5.05
CA ALA A 15 -7.12 -7.66 -5.54
C ALA A 15 -6.67 -8.64 -4.45
N LEU A 16 -5.69 -8.26 -3.62
CA LEU A 16 -5.25 -9.07 -2.48
C LEU A 16 -6.36 -9.22 -1.43
N ALA A 17 -7.11 -8.16 -1.16
CA ALA A 17 -8.23 -8.20 -0.22
C ALA A 17 -9.34 -9.14 -0.71
N ILE A 18 -9.62 -9.14 -2.02
CA ILE A 18 -10.55 -10.09 -2.64
C ILE A 18 -10.04 -11.53 -2.48
N GLU A 19 -8.74 -11.77 -2.73
CA GLU A 19 -8.16 -13.11 -2.58
C GLU A 19 -8.22 -13.60 -1.12
N LYS A 20 -7.91 -12.73 -0.15
CA LYS A 20 -7.98 -13.05 1.29
C LYS A 20 -9.40 -13.31 1.75
N ALA A 21 -10.37 -12.52 1.28
CA ALA A 21 -11.76 -12.65 1.69
C ALA A 21 -12.50 -13.80 1.00
N GLY A 22 -12.05 -14.22 -0.20
CA GLY A 22 -12.72 -15.23 -1.01
C GLY A 22 -14.02 -14.75 -1.69
N GLU A 23 -14.38 -13.48 -1.53
CA GLU A 23 -15.52 -12.86 -2.19
C GLU A 23 -15.25 -11.39 -2.55
N ALA A 24 -15.88 -10.91 -3.61
CA ALA A 24 -15.70 -9.56 -4.14
C ALA A 24 -16.85 -8.62 -3.73
N THR A 25 -17.23 -8.62 -2.46
CA THR A 25 -18.23 -7.68 -1.91
C THR A 25 -17.55 -6.50 -1.22
N GLY A 26 -18.20 -5.33 -1.21
CA GLY A 26 -17.67 -4.16 -0.51
C GLY A 26 -17.33 -4.42 0.98
N PRO A 27 -18.23 -5.03 1.76
CA PRO A 27 -17.96 -5.37 3.17
C PRO A 27 -16.79 -6.35 3.35
N ALA A 28 -16.65 -7.35 2.48
CA ALA A 28 -15.54 -8.30 2.54
C ALA A 28 -14.20 -7.65 2.22
N ILE A 29 -14.14 -6.89 1.13
CA ILE A 29 -12.94 -6.13 0.74
C ILE A 29 -12.54 -5.20 1.87
N ARG A 30 -13.49 -4.41 2.42
CA ARG A 30 -13.22 -3.52 3.56
C ARG A 30 -12.62 -4.26 4.76
N SER A 31 -13.13 -5.45 5.06
CA SER A 31 -12.69 -6.24 6.22
C SER A 31 -11.29 -6.81 6.01
N ALA A 32 -10.94 -7.22 4.79
CA ALA A 32 -9.66 -7.83 4.46
C ALA A 32 -8.57 -6.83 4.05
N LEU A 33 -8.93 -5.58 3.69
CA LEU A 33 -7.97 -4.62 3.13
C LEU A 33 -6.80 -4.36 4.07
N ARG A 34 -7.08 -4.11 5.36
CA ARG A 34 -6.03 -3.89 6.36
C ARG A 34 -5.20 -5.15 6.60
N ASP A 35 -5.81 -6.33 6.56
CA ASP A 35 -5.12 -7.61 6.79
C ASP A 35 -4.07 -7.93 5.71
N VAL A 36 -4.17 -7.31 4.52
CA VAL A 36 -3.22 -7.54 3.43
C VAL A 36 -2.27 -6.37 3.18
N THR A 37 -2.47 -5.22 3.83
CA THR A 37 -1.62 -4.03 3.66
C THR A 37 -0.88 -3.62 4.93
N ASN A 38 -1.42 -3.90 6.11
CA ASN A 38 -0.80 -3.54 7.38
C ASN A 38 0.15 -4.64 7.89
N PRO A 39 1.14 -4.29 8.73
CA PRO A 39 1.89 -5.30 9.47
C PRO A 39 0.99 -6.01 10.52
N PRO A 40 1.30 -7.25 10.92
CA PRO A 40 2.45 -8.06 10.50
C PRO A 40 2.19 -8.87 9.22
N GLY A 41 3.26 -9.31 8.53
CA GLY A 41 3.15 -10.22 7.40
C GLY A 41 4.44 -10.31 6.59
N GLU A 42 4.51 -11.30 5.70
CA GLU A 42 5.59 -11.35 4.69
C GLU A 42 5.41 -10.19 3.70
N ILE A 43 6.48 -9.43 3.45
CA ILE A 43 6.41 -8.29 2.52
C ILE A 43 6.18 -8.79 1.08
N ILE A 44 5.17 -8.21 0.45
CA ILE A 44 4.79 -8.37 -0.95
C ILE A 44 5.01 -7.03 -1.66
N LEU A 45 5.86 -7.06 -2.69
CA LEU A 45 6.16 -5.91 -3.54
C LEU A 45 5.32 -5.92 -4.84
N PRO A 46 5.26 -4.80 -5.58
CA PRO A 46 4.60 -4.74 -6.87
C PRO A 46 5.04 -5.88 -7.80
N GLY A 47 4.07 -6.52 -8.47
CA GLY A 47 4.32 -7.65 -9.37
C GLY A 47 4.47 -9.01 -8.70
N GLN A 48 4.50 -9.11 -7.35
CA GLN A 48 4.65 -10.39 -6.63
C GLN A 48 3.32 -11.13 -6.39
N TRP A 49 2.36 -11.04 -7.33
CA TRP A 49 1.01 -11.60 -7.19
C TRP A 49 1.01 -13.09 -6.86
N ALA A 50 1.79 -13.89 -7.60
CA ALA A 50 1.83 -15.34 -7.41
C ALA A 50 2.32 -15.73 -6.00
N LYS A 51 3.32 -15.02 -5.47
CA LYS A 51 3.83 -15.21 -4.10
C LYS A 51 2.73 -14.88 -3.08
N ALA A 52 2.07 -13.74 -3.25
CA ALA A 52 1.03 -13.29 -2.33
C ALA A 52 -0.16 -14.27 -2.26
N VAL A 53 -0.68 -14.71 -3.42
CA VAL A 53 -1.76 -15.70 -3.49
C VAL A 53 -1.38 -17.02 -2.82
N GLN A 54 -0.14 -17.50 -3.04
CA GLN A 54 0.34 -18.72 -2.41
C GLN A 54 0.33 -18.60 -0.87
N LEU A 55 0.82 -17.49 -0.33
CA LEU A 55 0.89 -17.25 1.11
C LEU A 55 -0.51 -17.10 1.73
N ILE A 56 -1.38 -16.30 1.09
CA ILE A 56 -2.77 -16.11 1.53
C ILE A 56 -3.51 -17.44 1.59
N ARG A 57 -3.38 -18.29 0.56
CA ARG A 57 -4.02 -19.62 0.53
C ARG A 57 -3.41 -20.60 1.52
N ALA A 58 -2.15 -20.41 1.91
CA ALA A 58 -1.51 -21.16 2.98
C ALA A 58 -1.91 -20.64 4.39
N GLY A 59 -2.78 -19.63 4.48
CA GLY A 59 -3.22 -19.03 5.74
C GLY A 59 -2.16 -18.14 6.39
N GLN A 60 -1.14 -17.71 5.64
CA GLN A 60 -0.10 -16.82 6.15
C GLN A 60 -0.49 -15.36 5.95
N ASP A 61 -0.05 -14.51 6.86
CA ASP A 61 -0.25 -13.07 6.78
C ASP A 61 0.75 -12.44 5.81
N VAL A 62 0.29 -11.42 5.09
CA VAL A 62 1.06 -10.71 4.07
C VAL A 62 0.93 -9.21 4.30
N GLN A 63 1.98 -8.46 3.98
CA GLN A 63 1.96 -7.01 3.98
C GLN A 63 2.34 -6.50 2.58
N TYR A 64 1.38 -5.93 1.87
CA TYR A 64 1.66 -5.25 0.62
C TYR A 64 2.32 -3.89 0.86
N VAL A 65 3.52 -3.71 0.29
CA VAL A 65 4.21 -2.41 0.25
C VAL A 65 4.27 -1.97 -1.21
N GLY A 66 3.61 -0.87 -1.51
CA GLY A 66 3.36 -0.39 -2.85
C GLY A 66 4.54 0.31 -3.51
N ALA A 67 4.40 0.59 -4.81
CA ALA A 67 5.37 1.40 -5.55
C ALA A 67 5.38 2.87 -5.08
N SER A 68 4.26 3.35 -4.54
CA SER A 68 4.11 4.68 -3.93
C SER A 68 4.59 4.75 -2.48
N GLY A 69 4.93 3.60 -1.87
CA GLY A 69 5.33 3.48 -0.47
C GLY A 69 4.44 2.51 0.31
N PRO A 70 4.58 2.45 1.65
CA PRO A 70 3.70 1.66 2.50
C PRO A 70 2.23 2.08 2.35
N VAL A 71 1.33 1.09 2.33
CA VAL A 71 -0.12 1.29 2.22
C VAL A 71 -0.80 0.90 3.54
N ASP A 72 -0.16 1.25 4.65
CA ASP A 72 -0.67 0.97 5.99
C ASP A 72 -1.86 1.88 6.27
N PHE A 73 -2.97 1.34 6.75
CA PHE A 73 -4.16 2.10 7.13
C PHE A 73 -4.31 2.19 8.64
N ASP A 74 -4.68 3.37 9.15
CA ASP A 74 -5.05 3.56 10.54
C ASP A 74 -6.48 3.04 10.83
N ALA A 75 -6.94 3.24 12.08
CA ALA A 75 -8.28 2.82 12.51
C ALA A 75 -9.42 3.57 11.78
N ASN A 76 -9.17 4.81 11.34
CA ASN A 76 -10.12 5.64 10.61
C ASN A 76 -10.18 5.29 9.13
N GLY A 77 -9.17 4.61 8.60
CA GLY A 77 -9.04 4.25 7.20
C GLY A 77 -8.19 5.23 6.40
N ASP A 78 -7.43 6.09 7.08
CA ASP A 78 -6.44 6.97 6.48
C ASP A 78 -5.11 6.23 6.32
N VAL A 79 -4.31 6.62 5.32
CA VAL A 79 -2.96 6.07 5.16
C VAL A 79 -2.08 6.58 6.31
N ALA A 80 -1.56 5.65 7.10
CA ALA A 80 -0.80 5.92 8.31
C ALA A 80 0.65 6.36 8.04
N VAL A 81 1.17 6.09 6.84
CA VAL A 81 2.54 6.45 6.43
C VAL A 81 2.50 7.16 5.09
N ALA A 82 2.97 8.40 5.04
CA ALA A 82 3.14 9.14 3.81
C ALA A 82 4.62 9.19 3.42
N SER A 83 4.94 8.78 2.18
CA SER A 83 6.24 9.05 1.55
C SER A 83 6.15 10.39 0.82
N ILE A 84 6.76 11.43 1.38
CA ILE A 84 6.70 12.80 0.85
C ILE A 84 7.97 13.07 0.05
N GLY A 85 7.81 13.31 -1.26
CA GLY A 85 8.93 13.72 -2.12
C GLY A 85 9.30 15.19 -1.88
N ILE A 86 10.57 15.46 -1.58
CA ILE A 86 11.13 16.80 -1.43
C ILE A 86 11.70 17.25 -2.77
N TRP A 87 11.19 18.38 -3.25
CA TRP A 87 11.61 19.01 -4.51
C TRP A 87 12.07 20.44 -4.25
N THR A 88 13.03 20.92 -5.03
CA THR A 88 13.52 22.29 -4.96
C THR A 88 13.58 22.92 -6.35
N ILE A 89 13.57 24.25 -6.43
CA ILE A 89 13.78 24.97 -7.67
C ILE A 89 15.18 25.58 -7.63
N ARG A 90 16.07 25.15 -8.53
CA ARG A 90 17.38 25.77 -8.75
C ARG A 90 17.49 26.29 -10.17
N ASN A 91 17.86 27.55 -10.33
CA ASN A 91 18.02 28.19 -11.64
C ASN A 91 16.79 28.03 -12.57
N GLY A 92 15.58 28.03 -12.00
CA GLY A 92 14.33 27.83 -12.73
C GLY A 92 14.02 26.37 -13.11
N GLN A 93 14.81 25.40 -12.65
CA GLN A 93 14.58 23.96 -12.87
C GLN A 93 14.11 23.29 -11.58
N ILE A 94 13.15 22.37 -11.70
CA ILE A 94 12.68 21.51 -10.60
C ILE A 94 13.68 20.36 -10.44
N GLU A 95 14.26 20.24 -9.27
CA GLU A 95 15.20 19.18 -8.89
C GLU A 95 14.61 18.32 -7.77
N PHE A 96 14.72 17.00 -7.91
CA PHE A 96 14.39 16.06 -6.83
C PHE A 96 15.51 16.04 -5.80
N VAL A 97 15.17 16.16 -4.52
CA VAL A 97 16.14 16.23 -3.41
C VAL A 97 16.15 14.93 -2.60
N GLY A 98 15.00 14.29 -2.41
CA GLY A 98 14.89 13.06 -1.63
C GLY A 98 13.45 12.79 -1.19
N TYR A 99 13.30 11.78 -0.32
CA TYR A 99 12.02 11.45 0.32
C TYR A 99 12.12 11.69 1.83
N GLU A 100 10.99 12.02 2.43
CA GLU A 100 10.77 12.02 3.87
C GLU A 100 9.57 11.12 4.19
N GLU A 101 9.72 10.22 5.16
CA GLU A 101 8.61 9.41 5.66
C GLU A 101 7.93 10.14 6.82
N ALA A 102 6.64 10.40 6.69
CA ALA A 102 5.82 10.95 7.74
C ALA A 102 4.84 9.87 8.24
N ARG A 103 4.89 9.56 9.54
CA ARG A 103 3.87 8.74 10.20
C ARG A 103 2.81 9.63 10.81
N ALA A 104 1.55 9.26 10.62
CA ALA A 104 0.42 9.84 11.33
C ALA A 104 0.40 9.33 12.79
N GLU A 105 1.44 9.65 13.58
CA GLU A 105 1.36 9.52 15.04
C GLU A 105 0.84 10.84 15.60
N GLY A 106 -0.44 10.87 16.01
CA GLY A 106 -0.99 11.94 16.85
C GLY A 106 -1.94 12.95 16.17
N PHE A 107 -3.10 12.46 15.71
CA PHE A 107 -4.33 13.27 15.67
C PHE A 107 -5.40 12.61 16.53
#